data_AF-A0A496Z199-F1
#
_entry.id   AF-A0A496Z199-F1
#
_cell.length_a   1.000
_cell.length_b   1.000
_cell.length_c   1.000
_cell.angle_alpha   90.00
_cell.angle_beta   90.00
_cell.angle_gamma   90.00
#
_symmetry.space_group_name_H-M   'P 1'
#
loop_
_entity.id
_entity.type
_entity.pdbx_description
1 polymer ?
#
loop_
_entity_poly.entity_id
_entity_poly.type
_entity_poly.pdbx_seq_one_letter_code
_entity_poly.pdbx_strand_id
1 'polypeptide(L)'
;MNLGELKAKKVGELTRMAREFRIEGASGMRKQELIFALLQAQTEKNGLIYGEGVLEILPDGFGFLRAPDYSYLPGPDDIYVSPSQIRRFSLRTGDTVSGQIRPPKEGERYFALLKVEAVNYEDPEKSRDKILFDNLTPLYPQRRIILEREPDNYCVRIMDLLTPIGFGQRGLIVSAPRTGKTMLLQDIANSINANHKDIVLIVLLIDERPEEVTDMERSVKAEVISSTFDEPPQRHVQVAEMVLEKAKRLVEHQRDVIILLDSITRLARAYNTVVPPSGKILSGGVDSNALHRPKRFFGAARNVEEGGSLTIIATALIDTGSRMDEVIFEEFKGTGNLELQLDRKLSDKRVFPAIDINRSGTRKEELLLEPAVLNRVWILRKLLASLNPLDSMEFLLEKMKGTKDNKDFLESMNS
;
A
#
# COMPACT_ATOMS: atom_id res chain seq x y z
N MET A 1 15.82 22.20 11.67
CA MET A 1 14.89 21.39 12.50
C MET A 1 13.71 21.06 11.63
N ASN A 2 13.43 19.77 11.41
CA ASN A 2 12.35 19.30 10.55
C ASN A 2 11.14 18.90 11.40
N LEU A 3 9.92 19.23 10.97
CA LEU A 3 8.69 18.88 11.66
C LEU A 3 8.53 17.36 11.87
N GLY A 4 8.87 16.55 10.86
CA GLY A 4 8.83 15.09 10.93
C GLY A 4 9.78 14.49 11.96
N GLU A 5 11.01 15.01 12.04
CA GLU A 5 11.99 14.58 13.04
C GLU A 5 11.52 14.83 14.48
N LEU A 6 10.83 15.96 14.73
CA LEU A 6 10.28 16.25 16.05
C LEU A 6 9.09 15.35 16.40
N LYS A 7 8.25 15.02 15.40
CA LYS A 7 7.14 14.08 15.59
C LYS A 7 7.63 12.68 15.95
N ALA A 8 8.74 12.23 15.37
CA ALA A 8 9.33 10.92 15.67
C ALA A 8 9.91 10.80 17.09
N LYS A 9 10.22 11.92 17.77
CA LYS A 9 10.82 11.91 19.12
C LYS A 9 9.79 11.59 20.21
N LYS A 10 10.28 10.92 21.27
CA LYS A 10 9.49 10.66 22.49
C LYS A 10 9.27 11.95 23.27
N VAL A 11 8.16 12.02 24.01
CA VAL A 11 7.79 13.21 24.80
C VAL A 11 8.91 13.63 25.76
N GLY A 12 9.57 12.68 26.42
CA GLY A 12 10.70 13.00 27.31
C GLY A 12 11.88 13.67 26.62
N GLU A 13 12.18 13.31 25.36
CA GLU A 13 13.21 14.01 24.57
C GLU A 13 12.77 15.42 24.20
N LEU A 14 11.52 15.58 23.79
CA LEU A 14 10.94 16.89 23.44
C LEU A 14 10.94 17.83 24.65
N THR A 15 10.60 17.34 25.84
CA THR A 15 10.64 18.14 27.07
C THR A 15 12.07 18.54 27.44
N ARG A 16 13.07 17.67 27.22
CA ARG A 16 14.49 18.01 27.44
C ARG A 16 14.94 19.10 26.49
N MET A 17 14.62 18.96 25.20
CA MET A 17 14.90 19.99 24.19
C MET A 17 14.21 21.30 24.56
N ALA A 18 12.94 21.27 25.00
CA ALA A 18 12.21 22.48 25.36
C ALA A 18 12.86 23.23 26.53
N ARG A 19 13.45 22.50 27.50
CA ARG A 19 14.25 23.10 28.58
C ARG A 19 15.54 23.74 28.07
N GLU A 20 16.25 23.10 27.14
CA GLU A 20 17.44 23.68 26.50
C GLU A 20 17.12 24.97 25.74
N PHE A 21 15.94 25.04 25.13
CA PHE A 21 15.42 26.24 24.45
C PHE A 21 14.79 27.27 25.39
N ARG A 22 14.77 27.04 26.70
CA ARG A 22 14.18 27.91 27.74
C ARG A 22 12.68 28.17 27.54
N ILE A 23 11.94 27.17 27.08
CA ILE A 23 10.47 27.24 26.93
C ILE A 23 9.81 27.03 28.29
N GLU A 24 9.05 28.02 28.75
CA GLU A 24 8.32 27.95 30.02
C GLU A 24 7.14 26.97 29.95
N GLY A 25 6.84 26.28 31.05
CA GLY A 25 5.68 25.38 31.13
C GLY A 25 5.80 24.07 30.33
N ALA A 26 6.96 23.77 29.74
CA ALA A 26 7.16 22.61 28.86
C ALA A 26 6.77 21.24 29.47
N SER A 27 6.79 21.10 30.80
CA SER A 27 6.41 19.84 31.46
C SER A 27 4.88 19.61 31.54
N GLY A 28 4.07 20.64 31.34
CA GLY A 28 2.59 20.54 31.31
C GLY A 28 1.99 20.55 29.90
N MET A 29 2.81 20.80 28.88
CA MET A 29 2.37 20.90 27.49
C MET A 29 2.11 19.52 26.87
N ARG A 30 1.10 19.44 26.00
CA ARG A 30 0.89 18.24 25.16
C ARG A 30 2.01 18.11 24.14
N LYS A 31 2.22 16.91 23.59
CA LYS A 31 3.28 16.66 22.59
C LYS A 31 3.24 17.65 21.42
N GLN A 32 2.05 17.98 20.93
CA GLN A 32 1.86 18.97 19.85
C GLN A 32 2.27 20.39 20.26
N GLU A 33 1.84 20.83 21.44
CA GLU A 33 2.21 22.15 21.99
C GLU A 33 3.72 22.26 22.21
N LEU A 34 4.37 21.18 22.66
CA LEU A 34 5.83 21.08 22.77
C LEU A 34 6.53 21.23 21.43
N ILE A 35 6.06 20.52 20.39
CA ILE A 35 6.62 20.61 19.04
C ILE A 35 6.44 22.03 18.50
N PHE A 36 5.26 22.62 18.69
CA PHE A 36 4.97 23.98 18.27
C PHE A 36 5.89 25.01 18.94
N ALA A 37 6.01 24.96 20.26
CA ALA A 37 6.86 25.87 21.02
C ALA A 37 8.34 25.72 20.66
N LEU A 38 8.81 24.49 20.44
CA LEU A 38 10.17 24.21 19.98
C LEU A 38 10.45 24.82 18.59
N LEU A 39 9.52 24.65 17.66
CA LEU A 39 9.63 25.21 16.32
C LEU A 39 9.59 26.74 16.34
N GLN A 40 8.75 27.34 17.18
CA GLN A 40 8.68 28.78 17.35
C GLN A 40 10.00 29.34 17.92
N ALA A 41 10.51 28.77 19.02
CA ALA A 41 11.78 29.17 19.62
C ALA A 41 12.98 28.97 18.68
N GLN A 42 12.95 27.96 17.81
CA GLN A 42 13.96 27.73 16.79
C GLN A 42 13.86 28.74 15.64
N THR A 43 12.65 29.13 15.23
CA THR A 43 12.42 30.14 14.19
C THR A 43 12.98 31.49 14.62
N GLU A 44 12.76 31.85 15.88
CA GLU A 44 13.29 33.08 16.48
C GLU A 44 14.83 33.12 16.51
N LYS A 45 15.49 31.95 16.53
CA LYS A 45 16.97 31.85 16.53
C LYS A 45 17.61 31.67 15.15
N ASN A 46 17.07 30.79 14.29
CA ASN A 46 17.74 30.33 13.06
C ASN A 46 16.89 30.47 11.78
N GLY A 47 15.71 31.12 11.85
CA GLY A 47 15.00 31.69 10.70
C GLY A 47 14.23 30.75 9.75
N LEU A 48 14.51 29.44 9.69
CA LEU A 48 13.87 28.54 8.72
C LEU A 48 13.40 27.20 9.34
N ILE A 49 12.10 26.89 9.18
CA ILE A 49 11.50 25.58 9.48
C ILE A 49 11.21 24.86 8.16
N TYR A 50 11.37 23.54 8.17
CA TYR A 50 11.05 22.67 7.04
C TYR A 50 9.91 21.71 7.38
N GLY A 51 9.02 21.52 6.41
CA GLY A 51 7.90 20.59 6.48
C GLY A 51 7.75 19.78 5.20
N GLU A 52 7.14 18.61 5.33
CA GLU A 52 6.81 17.71 4.23
C GLU A 52 5.43 17.10 4.51
N GLY A 53 4.66 16.84 3.45
CA GLY A 53 3.45 16.04 3.51
C GLY A 53 2.83 15.84 2.14
N VAL A 54 1.76 15.06 2.11
CA VAL A 54 1.03 14.75 0.86
C VAL A 54 -0.11 15.73 0.70
N LEU A 55 -0.14 16.42 -0.45
CA LEU A 55 -1.13 17.45 -0.73
C LEU A 55 -2.53 16.86 -0.91
N GLU A 56 -3.49 17.38 -0.17
CA GLU A 56 -4.93 17.24 -0.43
C GLU A 56 -5.49 18.61 -0.83
N ILE A 57 -6.00 18.72 -2.06
CA ILE A 57 -6.67 19.94 -2.54
C ILE A 57 -8.16 19.84 -2.22
N LEU A 58 -8.69 20.86 -1.53
CA LEU A 58 -10.09 20.95 -1.19
C LEU A 58 -10.90 21.64 -2.31
N PRO A 59 -12.24 21.50 -2.34
CA PRO A 59 -13.09 22.08 -3.39
C PRO A 59 -12.93 23.59 -3.60
N ASP A 60 -12.59 24.31 -2.54
CA ASP A 60 -12.35 25.77 -2.57
C ASP A 60 -11.00 26.16 -3.21
N GLY A 61 -10.20 25.18 -3.64
CA GLY A 61 -8.97 25.37 -4.42
C GLY A 61 -7.70 25.62 -3.61
N PHE A 62 -7.79 25.74 -2.29
CA PHE A 62 -6.64 25.64 -1.39
C PHE A 62 -6.42 24.19 -0.95
N GLY A 63 -5.27 23.89 -0.35
CA GLY A 63 -4.96 22.53 0.09
C GLY A 63 -4.21 22.47 1.41
N PHE A 64 -4.05 21.24 1.90
CA PHE A 64 -3.27 20.92 3.08
C PHE A 64 -2.29 19.80 2.78
N LEU A 65 -1.06 19.92 3.30
CA LEU A 65 -0.13 18.79 3.33
C LEU A 65 -0.46 17.93 4.55
N ARG A 66 -0.97 16.72 4.28
CA ARG A 66 -1.33 15.72 5.28
C ARG A 66 -0.12 14.87 5.64
N ALA A 67 0.01 14.54 6.92
CA ALA A 67 1.12 13.71 7.40
C ALA A 67 0.82 12.21 7.25
N PRO A 68 1.78 11.40 6.77
CA PRO A 68 1.67 9.93 6.76
C PRO A 68 1.43 9.33 8.15
N ASP A 69 2.10 9.85 9.19
CA ASP A 69 1.99 9.39 10.58
C ASP A 69 0.57 9.46 11.15
N TYR A 70 -0.30 10.26 10.53
CA TYR A 70 -1.70 10.38 10.90
C TYR A 70 -2.61 9.79 9.82
N SER A 71 -2.10 8.86 9.02
CA SER A 71 -2.83 8.18 7.93
C SER A 71 -3.57 9.14 7.00
N TYR A 72 -2.94 10.28 6.70
CA TYR A 72 -3.48 11.36 5.86
C TYR A 72 -4.74 12.04 6.38
N LEU A 73 -5.02 11.93 7.67
CA LEU A 73 -6.15 12.60 8.29
C LEU A 73 -5.89 14.09 8.48
N PRO A 74 -6.96 14.91 8.51
CA PRO A 74 -6.87 16.28 8.96
C PRO A 74 -6.30 16.36 10.37
N GLY A 75 -5.14 16.99 10.49
CA GLY A 75 -4.42 17.19 11.73
C GLY A 75 -4.23 18.68 12.03
N PRO A 76 -4.04 19.06 13.31
CA PRO A 76 -3.70 20.44 13.67
C PRO A 76 -2.31 20.85 13.14
N ASP A 77 -1.45 19.86 12.88
CA ASP A 77 -0.08 20.07 12.39
C ASP A 77 0.00 20.13 10.85
N ASP A 78 -1.15 20.19 10.16
CA ASP A 78 -1.20 20.24 8.71
C ASP A 78 -0.68 21.57 8.18
N ILE A 79 -0.06 21.51 7.00
CA ILE A 79 0.56 22.69 6.37
C ILE A 79 -0.39 23.19 5.28
N TYR A 80 -0.90 24.39 5.47
CA TYR A 80 -1.70 25.12 4.48
C TYR A 80 -0.88 25.42 3.23
N VAL A 81 -1.49 25.13 2.08
CA VAL A 81 -0.97 25.44 0.75
C VAL A 81 -1.96 26.35 0.02
N SER A 82 -1.47 27.50 -0.40
CA SER A 82 -2.31 28.51 -1.05
C SER A 82 -2.68 28.10 -2.50
N PRO A 83 -3.84 28.55 -3.01
CA PRO A 83 -4.22 28.32 -4.41
C PRO A 83 -3.19 28.84 -5.42
N SER A 84 -2.46 29.91 -5.09
CA SER A 84 -1.41 30.47 -5.95
C SER A 84 -0.20 29.54 -6.06
N GLN A 85 0.20 28.89 -4.97
CA GLN A 85 1.27 27.88 -4.99
C GLN A 85 0.84 26.64 -5.79
N ILE A 86 -0.39 26.16 -5.58
CA ILE A 86 -0.95 25.03 -6.32
C ILE A 86 -0.92 25.32 -7.83
N ARG A 87 -1.40 26.49 -8.25
CA ARG A 87 -1.39 26.90 -9.66
C ARG A 87 0.01 27.08 -10.22
N ARG A 88 0.92 27.70 -9.46
CA ARG A 88 2.29 28.01 -9.92
C ARG A 88 3.10 26.76 -10.22
N PHE A 89 2.95 25.72 -9.41
CA PHE A 89 3.69 24.46 -9.56
C PHE A 89 2.83 23.33 -10.16
N SER A 90 1.62 23.65 -10.64
CA SER A 90 0.67 22.68 -11.21
C SER A 90 0.43 21.46 -10.30
N LEU A 91 0.37 21.71 -8.99
CA LEU A 91 0.24 20.66 -7.98
C LEU A 91 -1.15 20.00 -8.06
N ARG A 92 -1.19 18.70 -7.77
CA ARG A 92 -2.42 17.91 -7.70
C ARG A 92 -2.48 17.15 -6.38
N THR A 93 -3.69 16.74 -5.99
CA THR A 93 -3.88 15.85 -4.84
C THR A 93 -3.00 14.60 -5.01
N GLY A 94 -2.32 14.22 -3.93
CA GLY A 94 -1.33 13.13 -3.90
C GLY A 94 0.11 13.57 -4.07
N ASP A 95 0.41 14.80 -4.51
CA ASP A 95 1.80 15.24 -4.66
C ASP A 95 2.44 15.37 -3.27
N THR A 96 3.60 14.72 -3.08
CA THR A 96 4.40 14.89 -1.86
C THR A 96 5.19 16.18 -1.99
N VAL A 97 4.89 17.17 -1.16
CA VAL A 97 5.51 18.49 -1.23
C VAL A 97 6.36 18.70 0.01
N SER A 98 7.61 19.10 -0.20
CA SER A 98 8.50 19.51 0.88
C SER A 98 9.04 20.91 0.63
N GLY A 99 9.28 21.62 1.73
CA GLY A 99 9.82 22.97 1.65
C GLY A 99 9.76 23.74 2.96
N GLN A 100 10.00 25.03 2.84
CA GLN A 100 10.07 25.94 3.98
C GLN A 100 8.65 26.28 4.45
N ILE A 101 8.41 26.16 5.75
CA ILE A 101 7.13 26.46 6.40
C ILE A 101 7.31 27.57 7.42
N ARG A 102 6.21 28.25 7.75
CA ARG A 102 6.13 29.19 8.87
C ARG A 102 5.02 28.81 9.84
N PRO A 103 5.16 29.17 11.13
CA PRO A 103 4.05 29.04 12.07
C PRO A 103 2.87 29.96 11.68
N PRO A 104 1.65 29.63 12.16
CA PRO A 104 0.49 30.49 12.03
C PRO A 104 0.74 31.86 12.67
N LYS A 105 0.29 32.92 12.01
CA LYS A 105 0.20 34.27 12.57
C LYS A 105 -1.04 34.41 13.45
N GLU A 106 -1.17 35.54 14.13
CA GLU A 106 -2.35 35.87 14.93
C GLU A 106 -3.63 35.75 14.07
N GLY A 107 -4.55 34.88 14.50
CA GLY A 107 -5.79 34.55 13.78
C GLY A 107 -5.71 33.36 12.80
N GLU A 108 -4.51 32.83 12.52
CA GLU A 108 -4.33 31.61 11.73
C GLU A 108 -4.26 30.37 12.64
N ARG A 109 -4.68 29.20 12.14
CA ARG A 109 -4.68 27.93 12.91
C ARG A 109 -3.62 26.92 12.47
N TYR A 110 -3.10 27.04 11.25
CA TYR A 110 -2.26 26.03 10.62
C TYR A 110 -0.89 26.61 10.24
N PHE A 111 0.12 25.75 10.12
CA PHE A 111 1.37 26.12 9.47
C PHE A 111 1.09 26.50 8.02
N ALA A 112 1.89 27.40 7.44
CA ALA A 112 1.75 27.79 6.04
C ALA A 112 3.04 27.50 5.28
N LEU A 113 2.91 26.95 4.07
CA LEU A 113 4.04 26.75 3.17
C LEU A 113 4.53 28.11 2.66
N LEU A 114 5.80 28.43 2.88
CA LEU A 114 6.45 29.64 2.36
C LEU A 114 7.01 29.41 0.96
N LYS A 115 7.81 28.35 0.81
CA LYS A 115 8.52 28.03 -0.42
C LYS A 115 8.52 26.53 -0.64
N VAL A 116 8.08 26.10 -1.82
CA VAL A 116 8.24 24.72 -2.29
C VAL A 116 9.71 24.51 -2.65
N GLU A 117 10.32 23.46 -2.11
CA GLU A 117 11.70 23.07 -2.44
C GLU A 117 11.75 21.80 -3.28
N ALA A 118 10.86 20.84 -3.03
CA ALA A 118 10.74 19.64 -3.85
C ALA A 118 9.28 19.20 -3.98
N VAL A 119 9.00 18.54 -5.11
CA VAL A 119 7.72 17.88 -5.40
C VAL A 119 8.03 16.44 -5.81
N ASN A 120 7.46 15.47 -5.08
CA ASN A 120 7.73 14.04 -5.22
C ASN A 120 9.24 13.70 -5.21
N TYR A 121 9.98 14.35 -4.30
CA TYR A 121 11.44 14.18 -4.13
C TYR A 121 12.31 14.68 -5.28
N GLU A 122 11.73 15.47 -6.19
CA GLU A 122 12.44 16.07 -7.32
C GLU A 122 12.30 17.60 -7.33
N ASP A 123 13.12 18.25 -8.14
CA ASP A 123 13.03 19.70 -8.36
C ASP A 123 11.63 20.06 -8.92
N PRO A 124 10.92 21.03 -8.33
CA PRO A 124 9.57 21.41 -8.75
C PRO A 124 9.45 21.79 -10.22
N GLU A 125 10.53 22.25 -10.86
CA GLU A 125 10.52 22.59 -12.28
C GLU A 125 10.42 21.35 -13.18
N LYS A 126 10.98 20.20 -12.75
CA LYS A 126 10.86 18.93 -13.50
C LYS A 126 9.44 18.37 -13.48
N SER A 127 8.66 18.70 -12.45
CA SER A 127 7.26 18.25 -12.33
C SER A 127 6.32 18.86 -13.39
N ARG A 128 6.77 19.86 -14.16
CA ARG A 128 5.94 20.53 -15.19
C ARG A 128 5.80 19.74 -16.48
N ASP A 129 6.83 19.00 -16.87
CA ASP A 129 6.90 18.29 -18.16
C ASP A 129 6.44 16.82 -18.07
N LYS A 130 5.89 16.41 -16.93
CA LYS A 130 5.48 15.01 -16.71
C LYS A 130 4.20 14.65 -17.45
N ILE A 131 4.15 13.42 -17.94
CA ILE A 131 2.94 12.83 -18.52
C ILE A 131 2.00 12.45 -17.38
N LEU A 132 0.71 12.80 -17.51
CA LEU A 132 -0.30 12.46 -16.51
C LEU A 132 -0.51 10.93 -16.47
N PHE A 133 -0.79 10.38 -15.28
CA PHE A 133 -0.97 8.95 -15.09
C PHE A 133 -1.98 8.31 -16.06
N ASP A 134 -3.08 9.01 -16.34
CA ASP A 134 -4.13 8.52 -17.23
C ASP A 134 -3.72 8.49 -18.72
N ASN A 135 -2.66 9.21 -19.08
CA ASN A 135 -2.11 9.26 -20.43
C ASN A 135 -0.94 8.30 -20.63
N LEU A 136 -0.47 7.64 -19.57
CA LEU A 136 0.62 6.66 -19.64
C LEU A 136 0.16 5.38 -20.32
N THR A 137 1.03 4.77 -21.11
CA THR A 137 0.69 3.59 -21.92
C THR A 137 0.71 2.32 -21.06
N PRO A 138 -0.44 1.65 -20.82
CA PRO A 138 -0.50 0.48 -19.96
C PRO A 138 0.03 -0.78 -20.68
N LEU A 139 0.94 -1.50 -20.02
CA LEU A 139 1.48 -2.78 -20.49
C LEU A 139 1.18 -3.91 -19.51
N TYR A 140 1.35 -5.15 -19.98
CA TYR A 140 1.50 -6.28 -19.07
C TYR A 140 2.80 -6.13 -18.25
N PRO A 141 2.85 -6.69 -17.03
CA PRO A 141 4.09 -6.80 -16.28
C PRO A 141 5.14 -7.61 -17.06
N GLN A 142 6.33 -7.04 -17.22
CA GLN A 142 7.46 -7.64 -17.93
C GLN A 142 8.71 -7.79 -17.05
N ARG A 143 8.76 -7.06 -15.93
CA ARG A 143 9.80 -7.19 -14.92
C ARG A 143 9.23 -7.93 -13.72
N ARG A 144 9.89 -9.00 -13.30
CA ARG A 144 9.49 -9.82 -12.16
C ARG A 144 9.93 -9.20 -10.84
N ILE A 145 9.07 -9.27 -9.84
CA ILE A 145 9.36 -9.00 -8.43
C ILE A 145 9.75 -10.34 -7.80
N ILE A 146 11.03 -10.51 -7.49
CA ILE A 146 11.57 -11.70 -6.82
C ILE A 146 11.20 -11.64 -5.34
N LEU A 147 10.53 -12.67 -4.83
CA LEU A 147 10.12 -12.79 -3.43
C LEU A 147 10.98 -13.77 -2.63
N GLU A 148 11.62 -14.74 -3.30
CA GLU A 148 12.50 -15.71 -2.67
C GLU A 148 13.64 -15.00 -1.91
N ARG A 149 13.85 -15.40 -0.66
CA ARG A 149 14.90 -14.85 0.21
C ARG A 149 15.53 -15.93 1.07
N GLU A 150 14.73 -16.59 1.89
CA GLU A 150 15.19 -17.56 2.87
C GLU A 150 14.81 -18.98 2.44
N PRO A 151 15.70 -19.99 2.59
CA PRO A 151 15.43 -21.35 2.15
C PRO A 151 14.19 -21.98 2.80
N ASP A 152 13.90 -21.62 4.05
CA ASP A 152 12.80 -22.11 4.86
C ASP A 152 11.50 -21.29 4.72
N ASN A 153 11.53 -20.15 4.01
CA ASN A 153 10.33 -19.41 3.68
C ASN A 153 9.66 -20.00 2.43
N TYR A 154 9.01 -21.15 2.61
CA TYR A 154 8.31 -21.85 1.54
C TYR A 154 7.17 -21.02 0.94
N CYS A 155 6.58 -20.09 1.69
CA CYS A 155 5.47 -19.26 1.22
C CYS A 155 5.85 -18.46 -0.02
N VAL A 156 6.89 -17.63 0.11
CA VAL A 156 7.35 -16.76 -0.98
C VAL A 156 8.02 -17.56 -2.10
N ARG A 157 8.70 -18.67 -1.76
CA ARG A 157 9.33 -19.55 -2.75
C ARG A 157 8.29 -20.22 -3.66
N ILE A 158 7.21 -20.74 -3.07
CA ILE A 158 6.08 -21.35 -3.80
C ILE A 158 5.38 -20.30 -4.67
N MET A 159 5.13 -19.10 -4.11
CA MET A 159 4.56 -18.00 -4.89
C MET A 159 5.42 -17.62 -6.08
N ASP A 160 6.74 -17.55 -5.90
CA ASP A 160 7.66 -17.15 -6.96
C ASP A 160 7.64 -18.11 -8.16
N LEU A 161 7.38 -19.40 -7.92
CA LEU A 161 7.28 -20.41 -8.98
C LEU A 161 5.88 -20.46 -9.61
N LEU A 162 4.82 -20.44 -8.80
CA LEU A 162 3.47 -20.76 -9.25
C LEU A 162 2.61 -19.52 -9.52
N THR A 163 2.90 -18.41 -8.85
CA THR A 163 2.16 -17.14 -8.99
C THR A 163 3.14 -15.97 -9.05
N PRO A 164 4.00 -15.92 -10.09
CA PRO A 164 5.04 -14.89 -10.18
C PRO A 164 4.39 -13.49 -10.19
N ILE A 165 4.91 -12.58 -9.36
CA ILE A 165 4.44 -11.20 -9.32
C ILE A 165 5.35 -10.35 -10.21
N GLY A 166 4.76 -9.48 -11.03
CA GLY A 166 5.50 -8.49 -11.80
C GLY A 166 5.25 -7.05 -11.35
N PHE A 167 6.13 -6.15 -11.76
CA PHE A 167 5.93 -4.70 -11.64
C PHE A 167 4.72 -4.28 -12.48
N GLY A 168 3.67 -3.77 -11.83
CA GLY A 168 2.39 -3.45 -12.44
C GLY A 168 1.29 -4.51 -12.28
N GLN A 169 1.53 -5.55 -11.46
CA GLN A 169 0.56 -6.64 -11.24
C GLN A 169 -0.71 -6.14 -10.52
N ARG A 170 -1.85 -6.72 -10.90
CA ARG A 170 -3.13 -6.64 -10.18
C ARG A 170 -3.44 -8.00 -9.56
N GLY A 171 -2.95 -8.20 -8.35
CA GLY A 171 -3.06 -9.46 -7.62
C GLY A 171 -4.21 -9.47 -6.62
N LEU A 172 -4.94 -10.59 -6.57
CA LEU A 172 -5.92 -10.88 -5.53
C LEU A 172 -5.46 -12.09 -4.72
N ILE A 173 -5.29 -11.88 -3.41
CA ILE A 173 -5.14 -12.96 -2.42
C ILE A 173 -6.53 -13.29 -1.90
N VAL A 174 -7.11 -14.35 -2.41
CA VAL A 174 -8.46 -14.80 -2.09
C VAL A 174 -8.37 -15.70 -0.87
N SER A 175 -9.03 -15.31 0.21
CA SER A 175 -8.83 -15.99 1.49
C SER A 175 -10.11 -16.02 2.31
N ALA A 176 -10.38 -17.17 2.92
CA ALA A 176 -11.34 -17.26 4.00
C ALA A 176 -10.71 -16.70 5.30
N PRO A 177 -11.51 -16.29 6.30
CA PRO A 177 -10.98 -15.91 7.60
C PRO A 177 -10.10 -17.03 8.21
N ARG A 178 -9.01 -16.65 8.90
CA ARG A 178 -8.07 -17.55 9.60
C ARG A 178 -7.21 -18.48 8.71
N THR A 179 -7.00 -18.12 7.45
CA THR A 179 -6.17 -18.91 6.51
C THR A 179 -4.69 -18.48 6.44
N GLY A 180 -4.25 -17.49 7.23
CA GLY A 180 -2.86 -17.01 7.24
C GLY A 180 -2.57 -15.81 6.35
N LYS A 181 -3.61 -15.11 5.86
CA LYS A 181 -3.54 -13.86 5.06
C LYS A 181 -2.51 -12.86 5.57
N THR A 182 -2.52 -12.54 6.86
CA THR A 182 -1.65 -11.50 7.44
C THR A 182 -0.18 -11.90 7.38
N MET A 183 0.15 -13.14 7.73
CA MET A 183 1.52 -13.66 7.65
C MET A 183 2.03 -13.63 6.20
N LEU A 184 1.19 -14.05 5.26
CA LEU A 184 1.50 -14.02 3.83
C LEU A 184 1.79 -12.59 3.33
N LEU A 185 0.97 -11.60 3.71
CA LEU A 185 1.22 -10.20 3.35
C LEU A 185 2.54 -9.67 3.96
N GLN A 186 2.84 -10.01 5.21
CA GLN A 186 4.10 -9.66 5.87
C GLN A 186 5.30 -10.29 5.16
N ASP A 187 5.21 -11.57 4.77
CA ASP A 187 6.24 -12.27 4.02
C ASP A 187 6.50 -11.62 2.65
N ILE A 188 5.44 -11.28 1.92
CA ILE A 188 5.54 -10.56 0.65
C ILE A 188 6.24 -9.21 0.87
N ALA A 189 5.80 -8.42 1.84
CA ALA A 189 6.35 -7.11 2.13
C ALA A 189 7.84 -7.15 2.52
N ASN A 190 8.21 -8.07 3.40
CA ASN A 190 9.58 -8.24 3.87
C ASN A 190 10.52 -8.78 2.80
N SER A 191 10.00 -9.61 1.90
CA SER A 191 10.74 -10.12 0.74
C SER A 191 10.99 -9.02 -0.29
N ILE A 192 9.96 -8.23 -0.58
CA ILE A 192 10.02 -7.06 -1.44
C ILE A 192 11.09 -6.08 -0.94
N ASN A 193 11.07 -5.72 0.35
CA ASN A 193 12.06 -4.83 0.97
C ASN A 193 13.50 -5.39 0.97
N ALA A 194 13.64 -6.71 1.05
CA ALA A 194 14.94 -7.36 1.03
C ALA A 194 15.56 -7.31 -0.37
N ASN A 195 14.76 -7.66 -1.38
CA ASN A 195 15.22 -7.91 -2.74
C ASN A 195 15.20 -6.67 -3.63
N HIS A 196 14.37 -5.67 -3.34
CA HIS A 196 14.19 -4.46 -4.16
C HIS A 196 14.35 -3.22 -3.28
N LYS A 197 15.39 -2.41 -3.52
CA LYS A 197 15.73 -1.24 -2.67
C LYS A 197 15.11 0.08 -3.13
N ASP A 198 14.82 0.21 -4.42
CA ASP A 198 14.39 1.47 -5.04
C ASP A 198 12.88 1.50 -5.33
N ILE A 199 12.09 0.87 -4.46
CA ILE A 199 10.64 0.76 -4.60
C ILE A 199 9.92 1.47 -3.46
N VAL A 200 8.73 1.98 -3.74
CA VAL A 200 7.87 2.56 -2.71
C VAL A 200 6.84 1.53 -2.30
N LEU A 201 7.00 0.98 -1.09
CA LEU A 201 6.07 0.01 -0.51
C LEU A 201 5.11 0.69 0.45
N ILE A 202 3.81 0.62 0.14
CA ILE A 202 2.73 1.14 0.95
C ILE A 202 1.86 -0.04 1.40
N VAL A 203 1.60 -0.13 2.70
CA VAL A 203 0.63 -1.08 3.25
C VAL A 203 -0.61 -0.31 3.64
N LEU A 204 -1.75 -0.60 3.02
CA LEU A 204 -3.02 0.07 3.25
C LEU A 204 -3.98 -0.88 3.97
N LEU A 205 -4.28 -0.59 5.24
CA LEU A 205 -5.16 -1.38 6.09
C LEU A 205 -6.51 -0.67 6.25
N ILE A 206 -7.60 -1.30 5.82
CA ILE A 206 -8.95 -0.73 5.81
C ILE A 206 -9.88 -1.58 6.66
N ASP A 207 -10.53 -0.95 7.64
CA ASP A 207 -11.52 -1.58 8.52
C ASP A 207 -10.96 -2.83 9.22
N GLU A 208 -9.68 -2.76 9.59
CA GLU A 208 -8.96 -3.79 10.34
C GLU A 208 -8.79 -3.41 11.82
N ARG A 209 -8.38 -4.40 12.62
CA ARG A 209 -8.26 -4.24 14.07
C ARG A 209 -7.01 -3.45 14.47
N PRO A 210 -7.07 -2.58 15.51
CA PRO A 210 -5.91 -1.81 15.96
C PRO A 210 -4.67 -2.66 16.30
N GLU A 211 -4.86 -3.84 16.88
CA GLU A 211 -3.76 -4.75 17.19
C GLU A 211 -3.08 -5.34 15.95
N GLU A 212 -3.84 -5.58 14.87
CA GLU A 212 -3.31 -6.07 13.59
C GLU A 212 -2.55 -4.95 12.85
N VAL A 213 -3.04 -3.70 12.95
CA VAL A 213 -2.31 -2.52 12.45
C VAL A 213 -0.97 -2.38 13.14
N THR A 214 -0.96 -2.44 14.48
CA THR A 214 0.27 -2.31 15.28
C THR A 214 1.28 -3.42 14.96
N ASP A 215 0.79 -4.65 14.76
CA ASP A 215 1.63 -5.79 14.38
C ASP A 215 2.29 -5.56 13.00
N MET A 216 1.53 -5.08 12.02
CA MET A 216 2.05 -4.75 10.69
C MET A 216 3.10 -3.64 10.73
N GLU A 217 2.86 -2.56 11.46
CA GLU A 217 3.81 -1.44 11.64
C GLU A 217 5.15 -1.86 12.24
N ARG A 218 5.13 -2.85 13.14
CA ARG A 218 6.34 -3.35 13.79
C ARG A 218 7.07 -4.41 12.96
N SER A 219 6.34 -5.16 12.15
CA SER A 219 6.86 -6.33 11.44
C SER A 219 7.35 -6.02 10.03
N VAL A 220 6.93 -4.90 9.44
CA VAL A 220 7.22 -4.54 8.05
C VAL A 220 7.82 -3.14 7.95
N LYS A 221 8.95 -3.02 7.26
CA LYS A 221 9.53 -1.72 6.91
C LYS A 221 8.83 -1.13 5.69
N ALA A 222 7.66 -0.55 5.89
CA ALA A 222 6.89 0.10 4.83
C ALA A 222 6.20 1.35 5.35
N GLU A 223 5.66 2.14 4.43
CA GLU A 223 4.70 3.16 4.81
C GLU A 223 3.35 2.49 5.11
N VAL A 224 3.03 2.33 6.39
CA VAL A 224 1.77 1.71 6.83
C VAL A 224 0.72 2.80 7.05
N ILE A 225 -0.34 2.76 6.25
CA ILE A 225 -1.47 3.69 6.30
C ILE A 225 -2.71 2.88 6.69
N SER A 226 -3.43 3.35 7.70
CA SER A 226 -4.56 2.58 8.24
C SER A 226 -5.79 3.42 8.53
N SER A 227 -6.95 2.76 8.45
CA SER A 227 -8.20 3.26 9.02
C SER A 227 -8.89 2.08 9.69
N THR A 228 -8.83 2.02 11.03
CA THR A 228 -9.39 0.92 11.83
C THR A 228 -10.92 0.89 11.76
N PHE A 229 -11.53 -0.20 12.21
CA PHE A 229 -12.99 -0.38 12.23
C PHE A 229 -13.75 0.64 13.10
N ASP A 230 -13.06 1.39 13.97
CA ASP A 230 -13.66 2.45 14.79
C ASP A 230 -14.06 3.68 13.97
N GLU A 231 -13.59 3.74 12.72
CA GLU A 231 -13.71 4.90 11.86
C GLU A 231 -14.91 4.79 10.90
N PRO A 232 -15.50 5.92 10.47
CA PRO A 232 -16.65 5.89 9.58
C PRO A 232 -16.26 5.45 8.15
N PRO A 233 -17.18 4.85 7.37
CA PRO A 233 -16.93 4.43 5.99
C PRO A 233 -16.37 5.51 5.06
N GLN A 234 -16.80 6.77 5.24
CA GLN A 234 -16.29 7.92 4.49
C GLN A 234 -14.78 8.09 4.67
N ARG A 235 -14.27 7.79 5.86
CA ARG A 235 -12.84 7.87 6.16
C ARG A 235 -12.06 6.77 5.46
N HIS A 236 -12.55 5.53 5.45
CA HIS A 236 -11.93 4.44 4.70
C HIS A 236 -11.76 4.81 3.21
N VAL A 237 -12.81 5.40 2.64
CA VAL A 237 -12.81 5.86 1.25
C VAL A 237 -11.79 6.99 1.05
N GLN A 238 -11.79 8.02 1.90
CA GLN A 238 -10.86 9.15 1.81
C GLN A 238 -9.39 8.71 1.89
N VAL A 239 -9.04 7.88 2.88
CA VAL A 239 -7.66 7.40 3.08
C VAL A 239 -7.19 6.58 1.88
N ALA A 240 -8.04 5.68 1.36
CA ALA A 240 -7.72 4.90 0.17
C ALA A 240 -7.52 5.79 -1.07
N GLU A 241 -8.35 6.82 -1.25
CA GLU A 241 -8.19 7.78 -2.35
C GLU A 241 -6.88 8.57 -2.25
N MET A 242 -6.52 9.04 -1.07
CA MET A 242 -5.25 9.74 -0.84
C MET A 242 -4.04 8.85 -1.16
N VAL A 243 -4.05 7.59 -0.69
CA VAL A 243 -2.99 6.62 -1.00
C VAL A 243 -2.90 6.35 -2.50
N LEU A 244 -4.05 6.16 -3.17
CA LEU A 244 -4.05 5.92 -4.61
C LEU A 244 -3.52 7.12 -5.40
N GLU A 245 -3.96 8.34 -5.06
CA GLU A 245 -3.48 9.54 -5.75
C GLU A 245 -1.98 9.75 -5.50
N LYS A 246 -1.49 9.55 -4.28
CA LYS A 246 -0.04 9.55 -3.99
C LYS A 246 0.71 8.55 -4.88
N ALA A 247 0.24 7.31 -4.93
CA ALA A 247 0.87 6.26 -5.73
C ALA A 247 0.91 6.63 -7.22
N LYS A 248 -0.18 7.18 -7.78
CA LYS A 248 -0.21 7.68 -9.16
C LYS A 248 0.80 8.80 -9.38
N ARG A 249 0.87 9.78 -8.47
CA ARG A 249 1.85 10.87 -8.59
C ARG A 249 3.28 10.33 -8.61
N LEU A 250 3.60 9.35 -7.76
CA LEU A 250 4.92 8.72 -7.76
C LEU A 250 5.21 7.95 -9.06
N VAL A 251 4.22 7.27 -9.65
CA VAL A 251 4.38 6.60 -10.95
C VAL A 251 4.60 7.59 -12.09
N GLU A 252 3.96 8.76 -12.07
CA GLU A 252 4.22 9.84 -13.03
C GLU A 252 5.68 10.33 -12.97
N HIS A 253 6.38 10.11 -11.85
CA HIS A 253 7.81 10.33 -11.67
C HIS A 253 8.64 9.05 -11.86
N GLN A 254 8.13 8.10 -12.66
CA GLN A 254 8.80 6.86 -13.04
C GLN A 254 9.21 5.95 -11.87
N ARG A 255 8.53 6.06 -10.72
CA ARG A 255 8.76 5.19 -9.56
C ARG A 255 7.96 3.90 -9.66
N ASP A 256 8.55 2.82 -9.18
CA ASP A 256 7.85 1.56 -8.94
C ASP A 256 7.17 1.62 -7.55
N VAL A 257 5.85 1.58 -7.54
CA VAL A 257 5.03 1.67 -6.34
C VAL A 257 4.25 0.37 -6.14
N ILE A 258 4.27 -0.15 -4.92
CA ILE A 258 3.54 -1.35 -4.54
C ILE A 258 2.60 -1.01 -3.40
N ILE A 259 1.30 -1.27 -3.58
CA ILE A 259 0.29 -1.18 -2.53
C ILE A 259 -0.12 -2.60 -2.12
N LEU A 260 0.10 -2.92 -0.86
CA LEU A 260 -0.47 -4.11 -0.22
C LEU A 260 -1.76 -3.67 0.49
N LEU A 261 -2.91 -4.04 -0.06
CA LEU A 261 -4.23 -3.63 0.44
C LEU A 261 -4.89 -4.75 1.23
N ASP A 262 -5.23 -4.45 2.48
CA ASP A 262 -5.99 -5.36 3.34
C ASP A 262 -7.24 -4.67 3.92
N SER A 263 -8.44 -4.80 3.35
CA SER A 263 -8.81 -5.64 2.19
C SER A 263 -9.64 -4.90 1.16
N ILE A 264 -9.65 -5.40 -0.08
CA ILE A 264 -10.50 -4.82 -1.14
C ILE A 264 -11.99 -5.05 -0.89
N THR A 265 -12.35 -6.16 -0.23
CA THR A 265 -13.73 -6.45 0.15
C THR A 265 -14.27 -5.42 1.13
N ARG A 266 -13.51 -5.08 2.17
CA ARG A 266 -13.90 -4.05 3.15
C ARG A 266 -13.96 -2.66 2.51
N LEU A 267 -12.99 -2.34 1.64
CA LEU A 267 -13.03 -1.08 0.90
C LEU A 267 -14.29 -0.98 0.02
N ALA A 268 -14.65 -2.04 -0.71
CA ALA A 268 -15.85 -2.06 -1.54
C ALA A 268 -17.15 -1.93 -0.70
N ARG A 269 -17.20 -2.54 0.49
CA ARG A 269 -18.30 -2.32 1.45
C ARG A 269 -18.41 -0.86 1.85
N ALA A 270 -17.29 -0.21 2.19
CA ALA A 270 -17.28 1.21 2.55
C ALA A 270 -17.81 2.09 1.41
N TYR A 271 -17.39 1.85 0.17
CA TYR A 271 -17.93 2.55 -1.00
C TYR A 271 -19.44 2.32 -1.17
N ASN A 272 -19.93 1.10 -0.97
CA ASN A 272 -21.36 0.80 -1.05
C ASN A 272 -22.19 1.56 -0.02
N THR A 273 -21.66 1.78 1.18
CA THR A 273 -22.33 2.57 2.23
C THR A 273 -22.31 4.07 1.97
N VAL A 274 -21.26 4.59 1.33
CA VAL A 274 -21.07 6.04 1.10
C VAL A 274 -21.77 6.53 -0.17
N VAL A 275 -21.93 5.67 -1.18
CA VAL A 275 -22.54 6.05 -2.45
C VAL A 275 -24.03 6.39 -2.29
N PRO A 276 -24.50 7.52 -2.85
CA PRO A 276 -25.92 7.83 -2.89
C PRO A 276 -26.72 6.72 -3.61
N PRO A 277 -27.87 6.27 -3.07
CA PRO A 277 -28.64 5.19 -3.66
C PRO A 277 -29.04 5.50 -5.11
N SER A 278 -28.72 4.59 -6.03
CA SER A 278 -29.08 4.70 -7.46
C SER A 278 -30.51 4.26 -7.77
N GLY A 279 -31.17 3.60 -6.81
CA GLY A 279 -32.45 2.92 -7.00
C GLY A 279 -32.34 1.54 -7.67
N LYS A 280 -31.13 1.10 -8.03
CA LYS A 280 -30.86 -0.23 -8.62
C LYS A 280 -29.90 -1.02 -7.74
N ILE A 281 -30.44 -2.02 -7.06
CA ILE A 281 -29.70 -2.90 -6.15
C ILE A 281 -29.46 -4.24 -6.85
N LEU A 282 -28.19 -4.64 -6.94
CA LEU A 282 -27.74 -5.94 -7.44
C LEU A 282 -27.95 -7.04 -6.39
N SER A 283 -27.66 -8.29 -6.77
CA SER A 283 -27.64 -9.39 -5.81
C SER A 283 -26.71 -9.08 -4.63
N GLY A 284 -27.06 -9.54 -3.43
CA GLY A 284 -26.26 -9.31 -2.23
C GLY A 284 -26.34 -7.89 -1.64
N GLY A 285 -27.25 -7.03 -2.11
CA GLY A 285 -27.46 -5.70 -1.52
C GLY A 285 -26.43 -4.64 -1.96
N VAL A 286 -25.74 -4.89 -3.07
CA VAL A 286 -24.75 -3.97 -3.63
C VAL A 286 -25.44 -3.00 -4.60
N ASP A 287 -25.24 -1.70 -4.43
CA ASP A 287 -25.74 -0.72 -5.40
C ASP A 287 -24.96 -0.84 -6.72
N SER A 288 -25.67 -0.71 -7.85
CA SER A 288 -25.08 -0.81 -9.19
C SER A 288 -23.90 0.14 -9.43
N ASN A 289 -23.86 1.30 -8.79
CA ASN A 289 -22.79 2.28 -8.90
C ASN A 289 -21.69 2.10 -7.84
N ALA A 290 -21.93 1.31 -6.78
CA ALA A 290 -21.01 1.16 -5.66
C ALA A 290 -19.65 0.56 -6.06
N LEU A 291 -19.65 -0.36 -7.02
CA LEU A 291 -18.43 -1.08 -7.43
C LEU A 291 -17.57 -0.32 -8.44
N HIS A 292 -18.08 0.77 -9.02
CA HIS A 292 -17.34 1.52 -10.04
C HIS A 292 -16.04 2.12 -9.48
N ARG A 293 -16.08 2.79 -8.32
CA ARG A 293 -14.89 3.41 -7.72
C ARG A 293 -13.87 2.39 -7.19
N PRO A 294 -14.28 1.33 -6.44
CA PRO A 294 -13.38 0.23 -6.08
C PRO A 294 -12.72 -0.46 -7.28
N LYS A 295 -13.46 -0.71 -8.37
CA LYS A 295 -12.89 -1.26 -9.62
C LYS A 295 -11.86 -0.32 -10.24
N ARG A 296 -12.11 0.99 -10.22
CA ARG A 296 -11.15 1.99 -10.69
C ARG A 296 -9.90 2.05 -9.81
N PHE A 297 -10.03 1.87 -8.50
CA PHE A 297 -8.90 1.77 -7.58
C PHE A 297 -8.02 0.57 -7.93
N PHE A 298 -8.59 -0.62 -8.03
CA PHE A 298 -7.83 -1.84 -8.32
C PHE A 298 -7.30 -1.88 -9.75
N GLY A 299 -8.08 -1.40 -10.71
CA GLY A 299 -7.71 -1.25 -12.12
C GLY A 299 -6.70 -0.14 -12.40
N ALA A 300 -6.33 0.66 -11.40
CA ALA A 300 -5.24 1.62 -11.54
C ALA A 300 -3.90 0.90 -11.69
N ALA A 301 -3.71 -0.25 -11.03
CA ALA A 301 -2.46 -0.99 -11.12
C ALA A 301 -2.17 -1.48 -12.55
N ARG A 302 -0.97 -1.13 -13.04
CA ARG A 302 -0.50 -1.35 -14.40
C ARG A 302 1.02 -1.17 -14.46
N ASN A 303 1.65 -1.87 -15.40
CA ASN A 303 2.99 -1.54 -15.85
C ASN A 303 2.89 -0.39 -16.85
N VAL A 304 3.90 0.48 -16.90
CA VAL A 304 3.91 1.67 -17.76
C VAL A 304 5.11 1.62 -18.69
N GLU A 305 4.90 1.92 -19.98
CA GLU A 305 5.97 1.92 -20.99
C GLU A 305 6.99 3.06 -20.75
N GLU A 306 6.50 4.25 -20.40
CA GLU A 306 7.30 5.46 -20.20
C GLU A 306 8.15 5.45 -18.90
N GLY A 307 7.99 4.43 -18.06
CA GLY A 307 8.73 4.24 -16.81
C GLY A 307 7.85 4.21 -15.56
N GLY A 308 8.32 3.48 -14.54
CA GLY A 308 7.58 3.21 -13.32
C GLY A 308 6.51 2.13 -13.46
N SER A 309 5.85 1.82 -12.35
CA SER A 309 4.74 0.87 -12.33
C SER A 309 3.92 1.03 -11.06
N LEU A 310 2.63 0.70 -11.14
CA LEU A 310 1.76 0.60 -9.98
C LEU A 310 1.33 -0.85 -9.81
N THR A 311 1.84 -1.50 -8.77
CA THR A 311 1.44 -2.86 -8.37
C THR A 311 0.44 -2.78 -7.22
N ILE A 312 -0.68 -3.48 -7.31
CA ILE A 312 -1.64 -3.61 -6.20
C ILE A 312 -1.85 -5.09 -5.95
N ILE A 313 -1.48 -5.54 -4.76
CA ILE A 313 -1.81 -6.87 -4.24
C ILE A 313 -2.83 -6.65 -3.13
N ALA A 314 -4.07 -7.07 -3.39
CA ALA A 314 -5.16 -6.88 -2.46
C ALA A 314 -5.70 -8.21 -1.96
N THR A 315 -6.12 -8.25 -0.70
CA THR A 315 -6.80 -9.41 -0.15
C THR A 315 -8.29 -9.32 -0.43
N ALA A 316 -8.91 -10.44 -0.79
CA ALA A 316 -10.35 -10.57 -0.98
C ALA A 316 -10.89 -11.66 -0.04
N LEU A 317 -11.93 -11.32 0.71
CA LEU A 317 -12.57 -12.25 1.63
C LEU A 317 -13.61 -13.10 0.89
N ILE A 318 -13.55 -14.41 1.09
CA ILE A 318 -14.55 -15.39 0.65
C ILE A 318 -15.03 -16.21 1.85
N ASP A 319 -16.09 -17.02 1.66
CA ASP A 319 -16.64 -17.91 2.67
C ASP A 319 -16.99 -17.21 4.00
N THR A 320 -17.40 -15.94 3.92
CA THR A 320 -17.81 -15.13 5.08
C THR A 320 -19.28 -15.37 5.48
N GLY A 321 -20.04 -16.10 4.64
CA GLY A 321 -21.48 -16.24 4.75
C GLY A 321 -22.26 -15.03 4.23
N SER A 322 -21.59 -14.01 3.69
CA SER A 322 -22.22 -12.82 3.11
C SER A 322 -22.27 -12.92 1.59
N ARG A 323 -23.49 -12.94 1.04
CA ARG A 323 -23.72 -12.90 -0.42
C ARG A 323 -23.18 -11.61 -1.06
N MET A 324 -23.07 -10.52 -0.27
CA MET A 324 -22.44 -9.29 -0.72
C MET A 324 -20.97 -9.51 -1.07
N ASP A 325 -20.24 -10.26 -0.24
CA ASP A 325 -18.81 -10.50 -0.44
C ASP A 325 -18.55 -11.39 -1.65
N GLU A 326 -19.41 -12.39 -1.87
CA GLU A 326 -19.37 -13.25 -3.06
C GLU A 326 -19.52 -12.40 -4.34
N VAL A 327 -20.48 -11.49 -4.38
CA VAL A 327 -20.70 -10.59 -5.52
C VAL A 327 -19.52 -9.65 -5.72
N ILE A 328 -18.98 -9.08 -4.64
CA ILE A 328 -17.77 -8.24 -4.68
C ILE A 328 -16.60 -9.02 -5.26
N PHE A 329 -16.36 -10.25 -4.77
CA PHE A 329 -15.26 -11.10 -5.21
C PHE A 329 -15.34 -11.40 -6.71
N GLU A 330 -16.50 -11.83 -7.21
CA GLU A 330 -16.67 -12.16 -8.64
C GLU A 330 -16.41 -10.93 -9.56
N GLU A 331 -16.80 -9.73 -9.12
CA GLU A 331 -16.55 -8.49 -9.87
C GLU A 331 -15.05 -8.13 -9.94
N PHE A 332 -14.29 -8.42 -8.89
CA PHE A 332 -12.84 -8.17 -8.87
C PHE A 332 -12.03 -9.26 -9.55
N LYS A 333 -12.50 -10.50 -9.51
CA LYS A 333 -11.88 -11.64 -10.20
C LYS A 333 -11.69 -11.38 -11.70
N GLY A 334 -12.67 -10.75 -12.34
CA GLY A 334 -12.57 -10.34 -13.75
C GLY A 334 -11.56 -9.21 -14.02
N THR A 335 -11.23 -8.42 -13.00
CA THR A 335 -10.38 -7.21 -13.10
C THR A 335 -8.90 -7.53 -12.86
N GLY A 336 -8.61 -8.51 -12.01
CA GLY A 336 -7.26 -8.97 -11.66
C GLY A 336 -6.57 -9.77 -12.76
N ASN A 337 -5.24 -9.86 -12.67
CA ASN A 337 -4.41 -10.70 -13.55
C ASN A 337 -3.50 -11.67 -12.76
N LEU A 338 -3.55 -11.67 -11.43
CA LEU A 338 -3.03 -12.71 -10.56
C LEU A 338 -4.10 -13.08 -9.52
N GLU A 339 -4.31 -14.37 -9.31
CA GLU A 339 -5.19 -14.90 -8.27
C GLU A 339 -4.41 -15.93 -7.44
N LEU A 340 -4.35 -15.71 -6.12
CA LEU A 340 -3.77 -16.63 -5.16
C LEU A 340 -4.87 -17.06 -4.18
N GLN A 341 -5.27 -18.32 -4.23
CA GLN A 341 -6.35 -18.87 -3.41
C GLN A 341 -5.77 -19.51 -2.16
N LEU A 342 -6.27 -19.13 -0.99
CA LEU A 342 -5.95 -19.79 0.28
C LEU A 342 -7.07 -20.76 0.68
N ASP A 343 -6.72 -22.03 0.89
CA ASP A 343 -7.68 -23.08 1.25
C ASP A 343 -7.75 -23.26 2.78
N ARG A 344 -8.96 -23.09 3.30
CA ARG A 344 -9.27 -23.32 4.72
C ARG A 344 -8.94 -24.74 5.17
N LYS A 345 -9.11 -25.76 4.31
CA LYS A 345 -8.83 -27.16 4.65
C LYS A 345 -7.36 -27.40 5.00
N LEU A 346 -6.44 -26.68 4.35
CA LEU A 346 -5.01 -26.71 4.67
C LEU A 346 -4.77 -26.08 6.04
N SER A 347 -5.32 -24.88 6.27
CA SER A 347 -5.16 -24.17 7.54
C SER A 347 -5.75 -24.90 8.75
N ASP A 348 -6.92 -25.55 8.58
CA ASP A 348 -7.58 -26.34 9.63
C ASP A 348 -6.73 -27.56 10.04
N LYS A 349 -5.94 -28.10 9.10
CA LYS A 349 -4.94 -29.16 9.33
C LYS A 349 -3.56 -28.63 9.72
N ARG A 350 -3.41 -27.32 9.89
CA ARG A 350 -2.15 -26.63 10.22
C ARG A 350 -1.03 -26.82 9.18
N VAL A 351 -1.40 -27.00 7.92
CA VAL A 351 -0.46 -27.03 6.79
C VAL A 351 -0.34 -25.62 6.23
N PHE A 352 0.88 -25.07 6.29
CA PHE A 352 1.22 -23.74 5.78
C PHE A 352 2.42 -23.83 4.83
N PRO A 353 2.45 -23.05 3.74
CA PRO A 353 1.44 -22.06 3.33
C PRO A 353 0.13 -22.71 2.87
N ALA A 354 -1.01 -22.12 3.22
CA ALA A 354 -2.33 -22.68 2.92
C ALA A 354 -2.79 -22.36 1.48
N ILE A 355 -1.90 -22.48 0.49
CA ILE A 355 -2.17 -22.08 -0.90
C ILE A 355 -2.79 -23.24 -1.68
N ASP A 356 -3.92 -23.00 -2.34
CA ASP A 356 -4.45 -23.91 -3.38
C ASP A 356 -3.69 -23.68 -4.69
N ILE A 357 -2.76 -24.58 -4.97
CA ILE A 357 -1.88 -24.52 -6.14
C ILE A 357 -2.66 -24.60 -7.46
N ASN A 358 -3.73 -25.39 -7.50
CA ASN A 358 -4.48 -25.67 -8.72
C ASN A 358 -5.38 -24.50 -9.11
N ARG A 359 -5.91 -23.77 -8.11
CA ARG A 359 -6.74 -22.58 -8.34
C ARG A 359 -5.94 -21.28 -8.43
N SER A 360 -4.65 -21.29 -8.09
CA SER A 360 -3.79 -20.12 -8.11
C SER A 360 -3.01 -20.00 -9.42
N GLY A 361 -2.85 -18.78 -9.93
CA GLY A 361 -2.09 -18.54 -11.16
C GLY A 361 -1.96 -17.07 -11.54
N THR A 362 -1.05 -16.82 -12.49
CA THR A 362 -0.77 -15.48 -13.04
C THR A 362 -1.00 -15.49 -14.54
N ARG A 363 -1.77 -14.53 -15.05
CA ARG A 363 -1.94 -14.36 -16.49
C ARG A 363 -0.64 -13.86 -17.11
N LYS A 364 -0.29 -14.36 -18.29
CA LYS A 364 0.92 -13.95 -19.02
C LYS A 364 2.22 -14.21 -18.25
N GLU A 365 2.28 -15.30 -17.47
CA GLU A 365 3.47 -15.68 -16.71
C GLU A 365 4.70 -15.97 -17.59
N GLU A 366 4.52 -16.24 -18.89
CA GLU A 366 5.61 -16.34 -19.87
C GLU A 366 6.43 -15.05 -20.04
N LEU A 367 5.90 -13.90 -19.61
CA LEU A 367 6.62 -12.62 -19.60
C LEU A 367 7.46 -12.43 -18.33
N LEU A 368 7.25 -13.25 -17.30
CA LEU A 368 7.87 -13.11 -15.97
C LEU A 368 8.83 -14.26 -15.66
N LEU A 369 8.61 -15.43 -16.24
CA LEU A 369 9.42 -16.62 -16.05
C LEU A 369 10.25 -16.91 -17.29
N GLU A 370 11.51 -17.28 -17.09
CA GLU A 370 12.34 -17.78 -18.19
C GLU A 370 11.75 -19.06 -18.78
N PRO A 371 11.91 -19.32 -20.10
CA PRO A 371 11.32 -20.49 -20.76
C PRO A 371 11.67 -21.83 -20.11
N ALA A 372 12.89 -21.97 -19.59
CA ALA A 372 13.31 -23.19 -18.90
C ALA A 372 12.56 -23.40 -17.58
N VAL A 373 12.41 -22.34 -16.78
CA VAL A 373 11.67 -22.34 -15.51
C VAL A 373 10.18 -22.61 -15.78
N LEU A 374 9.60 -21.91 -16.76
CA LEU A 374 8.20 -22.06 -17.12
C LEU A 374 7.84 -23.50 -17.50
N ASN A 375 8.67 -24.16 -18.32
CA ASN A 375 8.47 -25.56 -18.69
C ASN A 375 8.46 -26.48 -17.45
N ARG A 376 9.32 -26.23 -16.47
CA ARG A 376 9.37 -27.02 -15.22
C ARG A 376 8.16 -26.78 -14.34
N VAL A 377 7.77 -25.51 -14.19
CA VAL A 377 6.54 -25.13 -13.47
C VAL A 377 5.33 -25.80 -14.11
N TRP A 378 5.27 -25.91 -15.43
CA TRP A 378 4.17 -26.58 -16.12
C TRP A 378 4.12 -28.09 -15.86
N ILE A 379 5.28 -28.77 -15.85
CA ILE A 379 5.38 -30.18 -15.48
C ILE A 379 4.94 -30.37 -14.02
N LEU A 380 5.41 -29.51 -13.11
CA LEU A 380 5.02 -29.54 -11.70
C LEU A 380 3.51 -29.38 -11.55
N ARG A 381 2.90 -28.40 -12.23
CA ARG A 381 1.44 -28.20 -12.23
C ARG A 381 0.67 -29.42 -12.73
N LYS A 382 1.13 -30.08 -13.80
CA LYS A 382 0.49 -31.32 -14.30
C LYS A 382 0.54 -32.46 -13.29
N LEU A 383 1.66 -32.61 -12.59
CA LEU A 383 1.81 -33.62 -11.55
C LEU A 383 0.90 -33.35 -10.35
N LEU A 384 0.82 -32.09 -9.92
CA LEU A 384 -0.01 -31.69 -8.77
C LEU A 384 -1.51 -31.68 -9.10
N ALA A 385 -1.90 -31.53 -10.37
CA ALA A 385 -3.30 -31.49 -10.78
C ALA A 385 -4.07 -32.79 -10.48
N SER A 386 -3.40 -33.94 -10.39
CA SER A 386 -4.03 -35.21 -10.01
C SER A 386 -4.21 -35.41 -8.51
N LEU A 387 -3.57 -34.56 -7.69
CA LEU A 387 -3.60 -34.64 -6.24
C LEU A 387 -4.66 -33.70 -5.67
N ASN A 388 -5.17 -34.03 -4.47
CA ASN A 388 -5.98 -33.08 -3.72
C ASN A 388 -5.07 -31.95 -3.15
N PRO A 389 -5.63 -30.81 -2.69
CA PRO A 389 -4.82 -29.68 -2.21
C PRO A 389 -3.85 -30.02 -1.06
N LEU A 390 -4.24 -30.92 -0.15
CA LEU A 390 -3.41 -31.33 0.97
C LEU A 390 -2.19 -32.13 0.51
N ASP A 391 -2.45 -33.19 -0.24
CA ASP A 391 -1.39 -34.07 -0.76
C ASP A 391 -0.45 -33.29 -1.69
N SER A 392 -0.99 -32.33 -2.45
CA SER A 392 -0.21 -31.42 -3.31
C SER A 392 0.78 -30.58 -2.49
N MET A 393 0.30 -29.98 -1.40
CA MET A 393 1.12 -29.11 -0.56
C MET A 393 2.15 -29.91 0.22
N GLU A 394 1.77 -31.06 0.80
CA GLU A 394 2.69 -31.95 1.52
C GLU A 394 3.79 -32.47 0.59
N PHE A 395 3.43 -32.93 -0.61
CA PHE A 395 4.41 -33.36 -1.62
C PHE A 395 5.38 -32.23 -1.99
N LEU A 396 4.86 -31.02 -2.25
CA LEU A 396 5.69 -29.88 -2.62
C LEU A 396 6.67 -29.51 -1.50
N LEU A 397 6.17 -29.42 -0.26
CA LEU A 397 7.00 -29.15 0.91
C LEU A 397 8.05 -30.22 1.15
N GLU A 398 7.71 -31.51 0.98
CA GLU A 398 8.65 -32.62 1.09
C GLU A 398 9.81 -32.47 0.09
N LYS A 399 9.52 -32.12 -1.16
CA LYS A 399 10.53 -31.96 -2.21
C LYS A 399 11.34 -30.67 -2.09
N MET A 400 10.74 -29.59 -1.59
CA MET A 400 11.46 -28.34 -1.35
C MET A 400 12.34 -28.41 -0.10
N LYS A 401 11.99 -29.24 0.88
CA LYS A 401 12.75 -29.39 2.11
C LYS A 401 14.15 -29.92 1.82
N GLY A 402 15.16 -29.17 2.27
CA GLY A 402 16.58 -29.51 2.06
C GLY A 402 17.20 -28.85 0.83
N THR A 403 16.39 -28.18 -0.02
CA THR A 403 16.90 -27.35 -1.13
C THR A 403 17.23 -25.94 -0.64
N LYS A 404 18.27 -25.33 -1.21
CA LYS A 404 18.72 -23.99 -0.82
C LYS A 404 17.83 -22.89 -1.39
N ASP A 405 17.40 -23.06 -2.63
CA ASP A 405 16.61 -22.10 -3.38
C ASP A 405 15.74 -22.83 -4.43
N ASN A 406 14.91 -22.08 -5.14
CA ASN A 406 14.02 -22.59 -6.17
C ASN A 406 14.78 -23.14 -7.37
N LYS A 407 15.99 -22.65 -7.64
CA LYS A 407 16.82 -23.17 -8.72
C LYS A 407 17.27 -24.60 -8.40
N ASP A 408 17.82 -24.81 -7.21
CA ASP A 408 18.22 -26.11 -6.66
C ASP A 408 17.04 -27.10 -6.64
N PHE A 409 15.86 -26.64 -6.20
CA PHE A 409 14.62 -27.43 -6.25
C PHE A 409 14.22 -27.86 -7.67
N LEU A 410 14.23 -26.93 -8.63
CA LEU A 410 13.88 -27.27 -10.02
C LEU A 410 14.93 -28.17 -10.68
N GLU A 411 16.20 -28.05 -10.28
CA GLU A 411 17.27 -28.94 -10.72
C GLU A 411 17.13 -30.35 -10.16
N SER A 412 16.73 -30.50 -8.88
CA SER A 412 16.52 -31.82 -8.25
C SER A 412 15.35 -32.61 -8.84
N MET A 413 14.44 -31.96 -9.58
CA MET A 413 13.38 -32.64 -10.34
C MET A 413 13.89 -33.39 -11.58
N ASN A 414 15.18 -33.23 -11.96
CA ASN A 414 15.79 -33.95 -13.08
C ASN A 414 16.30 -35.34 -12.74
N SER A 415 16.47 -35.63 -11.45
CA SER A 415 17.10 -36.84 -10.93
C SER A 415 16.09 -37.90 -10.51
#